data_AF-A0A2X2Y077-F1
#
_entry.id   AF-A0A2X2Y077-F1
#
_cell.length_a   1.000
_cell.length_b   1.000
_cell.length_c   1.000
_cell.angle_alpha   90.00
_cell.angle_beta   90.00
_cell.angle_gamma   90.00
#
_symmetry.space_group_name_H-M   'P 1'
#
loop_
_entity.id
_entity.type
_entity.pdbx_description
1 polymer ?
#
loop_
_entity_poly.entity_id
_entity_poly.type
_entity_poly.pdbx_seq_one_letter_code
_entity_poly.pdbx_strand_id
1 'polypeptide(L)'
;MSNFSMEFEGLDELIKTCEELGTEQDLEKTNKKILKECGDLAYKVVQPLIHKSKDNSKSGRKGSRPPGHAADNIPQPKFKKIKGNQYVIVGWDKSDNSEYYYMKMEEWGTSKRQPHHSFGKVNKILRKQYDNIAIKGYENLIKKLER
;
A
#
# COMPACT_ATOMS: atom_id res chain seq x y z
N MET A 1 38.95 18.16 1.42
CA MET A 1 37.49 18.00 1.43
C MET A 1 37.20 16.77 0.59
N SER A 2 36.90 15.64 1.23
CA SER A 2 36.64 14.39 0.52
C SER A 2 35.24 14.46 -0.07
N ASN A 3 35.13 14.69 -1.38
CA ASN A 3 33.88 14.55 -2.10
C ASN A 3 33.56 13.07 -2.21
N PHE A 4 32.49 12.63 -1.54
CA PHE A 4 31.93 11.30 -1.71
C PHE A 4 30.87 11.39 -2.81
N SER A 5 31.19 11.01 -4.04
CA SER A 5 30.19 10.84 -5.10
C SER A 5 29.72 9.39 -5.07
N MET A 6 28.56 9.16 -4.46
CA MET A 6 27.86 7.88 -4.56
C MET A 6 26.95 7.95 -5.80
N GLU A 7 27.31 7.21 -6.85
CA GLU A 7 26.41 6.91 -7.96
C GLU A 7 25.53 5.74 -7.51
N PHE A 8 24.23 5.99 -7.42
CA PHE A 8 23.28 5.09 -6.77
C PHE A 8 22.71 4.10 -7.79
N GLU A 9 23.10 2.82 -7.73
CA GLU A 9 22.62 1.80 -8.67
C GLU A 9 21.25 1.21 -8.25
N GLY A 10 20.79 1.41 -7.00
CA GLY A 10 19.47 0.94 -6.60
C GLY A 10 19.02 1.24 -5.16
N LEU A 11 17.75 0.94 -4.87
CA LEU A 11 17.13 1.11 -3.54
C LEU A 11 17.86 0.31 -2.44
N ASP A 12 18.44 -0.84 -2.80
CA ASP A 12 19.10 -1.74 -1.85
C ASP A 12 20.35 -1.10 -1.23
N GLU A 13 21.10 -0.32 -2.00
CA GLU A 13 22.25 0.44 -1.49
C GLU A 13 21.80 1.52 -0.50
N LEU A 14 20.63 2.16 -0.70
CA LEU A 14 20.11 3.24 0.16
C LEU A 14 19.74 2.65 1.51
N ILE A 15 19.08 1.50 1.48
CA ILE A 15 18.68 0.76 2.68
C ILE A 15 19.93 0.39 3.46
N LYS A 16 20.94 -0.18 2.81
CA LYS A 16 22.19 -0.58 3.47
C LYS A 16 22.91 0.61 4.11
N THR A 17 23.05 1.73 3.40
CA THR A 17 23.67 2.94 3.95
C THR A 17 22.86 3.50 5.13
N CYS A 18 21.53 3.46 5.07
CA CYS A 18 20.70 3.87 6.20
C CYS A 18 20.83 2.92 7.41
N GLU A 19 21.02 1.62 7.18
CA GLU A 19 21.26 0.63 8.23
C GLU A 19 22.65 0.79 8.88
N GLU A 20 23.66 1.21 8.11
CA GLU A 20 25.01 1.47 8.62
C GLU A 20 25.11 2.79 9.40
N LEU A 21 24.42 3.84 8.95
CA LEU A 21 24.52 5.18 9.54
C LEU A 21 23.46 5.47 10.62
N GLY A 22 22.29 4.83 10.53
CA GLY A 22 21.10 5.18 11.29
C GLY A 22 20.86 4.29 12.51
N THR A 23 20.04 4.79 13.44
CA THR A 23 19.48 3.94 14.50
C THR A 23 18.26 3.16 13.98
N GLU A 24 17.98 2.00 14.58
CA GLU A 24 16.77 1.23 14.28
C GLU A 24 15.49 2.09 14.40
N GLN A 25 15.45 3.00 15.37
CA GLN A 25 14.31 3.90 15.56
C GLN A 25 14.13 4.91 14.41
N ASP A 26 15.22 5.42 13.84
CA ASP A 26 15.17 6.36 12.72
C ASP A 26 14.72 5.66 11.43
N LEU A 27 15.19 4.43 11.22
CA LEU A 27 14.75 3.56 10.14
C LEU A 27 13.26 3.24 10.27
N GLU A 28 12.80 2.80 11.45
CA GLU A 28 11.39 2.49 11.68
C GLU A 28 10.47 3.70 11.46
N LYS A 29 10.90 4.90 11.87
CA LYS A 29 10.14 6.13 11.64
C LYS A 29 10.08 6.48 10.15
N THR A 30 11.19 6.30 9.43
CA THR A 30 11.29 6.58 8.00
C THR A 30 10.44 5.60 7.18
N ASN A 31 10.58 4.30 7.46
CA ASN A 31 9.76 3.25 6.86
C ASN A 31 8.27 3.50 7.08
N LYS A 32 7.86 3.88 8.30
CA LYS A 32 6.46 4.22 8.59
C LYS A 32 5.96 5.42 7.78
N LYS A 33 6.79 6.45 7.55
CA LYS A 33 6.43 7.61 6.71
C LYS A 33 6.27 7.21 5.25
N ILE A 34 7.24 6.47 4.70
CA ILE A 34 7.20 5.94 3.33
C ILE A 34 5.93 5.11 3.13
N LEU A 35 5.69 4.13 4.01
CA LEU A 35 4.51 3.27 3.96
C LEU A 35 3.20 4.06 4.08
N LYS A 36 3.17 5.14 4.87
CA LYS A 36 2.00 6.02 4.94
C LYS A 36 1.69 6.65 3.58
N GLU A 37 2.69 7.27 2.96
CA GLU A 37 2.54 7.95 1.69
C GLU A 37 2.15 6.97 0.57
N CYS A 38 2.79 5.80 0.51
CA CYS A 38 2.42 4.73 -0.41
C CYS A 38 0.99 4.24 -0.18
N GLY A 39 0.58 4.05 1.08
CA GLY A 39 -0.76 3.61 1.45
C GLY A 39 -1.85 4.62 1.06
N ASP A 40 -1.62 5.90 1.32
CA ASP A 40 -2.55 6.99 0.99
C ASP A 40 -2.70 7.14 -0.53
N LEU A 41 -1.60 6.97 -1.27
CA LEU A 41 -1.61 6.99 -2.74
C LEU A 41 -2.38 5.79 -3.31
N ALA A 42 -2.09 4.59 -2.82
CA ALA A 42 -2.78 3.37 -3.22
C ALA A 42 -4.29 3.45 -2.96
N TYR A 43 -4.68 3.98 -1.80
CA TYR A 43 -6.08 4.18 -1.40
C TYR A 43 -6.84 5.05 -2.42
N LYS A 44 -6.24 6.17 -2.85
CA LYS A 44 -6.84 7.07 -3.85
C LYS A 44 -6.96 6.40 -5.22
N VAL A 45 -5.97 5.62 -5.63
CA VAL A 45 -5.90 5.04 -6.97
C VAL A 45 -6.79 3.80 -7.10
N VAL A 46 -7.01 3.05 -6.01
CA VAL A 46 -7.87 1.86 -6.05
C VAL A 46 -9.35 2.20 -6.11
N GLN A 47 -9.77 3.31 -5.50
CA GLN A 47 -11.18 3.72 -5.44
C GLN A 47 -11.90 3.75 -6.80
N PRO A 48 -11.37 4.40 -7.87
CA PRO A 48 -12.03 4.41 -9.17
C PRO A 48 -11.95 3.07 -9.92
N LEU A 49 -11.10 2.14 -9.50
CA LEU A 49 -10.95 0.83 -10.15
C LEU A 49 -11.98 -0.20 -9.65
N ILE A 50 -12.52 0.00 -8.45
CA ILE A 50 -13.56 -0.88 -7.90
C ILE A 50 -14.88 -0.59 -8.62
N HIS A 51 -15.52 -1.66 -9.11
CA HIS A 51 -16.79 -1.55 -9.79
C HIS A 51 -17.89 -0.93 -8.93
N LYS A 52 -18.65 -0.03 -9.55
CA LYS A 52 -19.90 0.51 -8.99
C LYS A 52 -21.05 0.16 -9.91
N SER A 53 -22.10 -0.44 -9.35
CA SER A 53 -23.35 -0.59 -10.09
C SER A 53 -24.10 0.74 -10.15
N LYS A 54 -24.94 0.93 -11.17
CA LYS A 54 -25.80 2.12 -11.28
C LYS A 54 -26.83 2.21 -10.14
N ASP A 55 -27.26 1.05 -9.65
CA ASP A 55 -28.23 0.92 -8.58
C ASP A 55 -27.76 -0.20 -7.64
N ASN A 56 -27.46 0.16 -6.38
CA ASN A 56 -27.05 -0.83 -5.39
C ASN A 56 -28.20 -1.75 -4.99
N SER A 57 -29.47 -1.31 -5.09
CA SER A 57 -30.63 -2.11 -4.68
C SER A 57 -30.81 -3.40 -5.49
N LYS A 58 -30.27 -3.40 -6.72
CA LYS A 58 -30.28 -4.53 -7.65
C LYS A 58 -29.01 -5.38 -7.57
N SER A 59 -28.09 -5.07 -6.66
CA SER A 59 -26.83 -5.80 -6.48
C SER A 59 -26.92 -6.84 -5.37
N GLY A 60 -26.28 -7.98 -5.58
CA GLY A 60 -26.15 -9.04 -4.58
C GLY A 60 -27.48 -9.69 -4.16
N ARG A 61 -27.42 -10.50 -3.09
CA ARG A 61 -28.59 -11.19 -2.52
C ARG A 61 -29.34 -10.25 -1.58
N LYS A 62 -30.67 -10.16 -1.73
CA LYS A 62 -31.55 -9.45 -0.80
C LYS A 62 -31.35 -9.99 0.63
N GLY A 63 -30.98 -9.12 1.59
CA GLY A 63 -30.67 -9.47 2.98
C GLY A 63 -29.17 -9.60 3.32
N SER A 64 -28.30 -9.82 2.33
CA SER A 64 -26.84 -9.89 2.52
C SER A 64 -26.09 -8.77 1.80
N ARG A 65 -26.83 -7.82 1.22
CA ARG A 65 -26.31 -6.65 0.52
C ARG A 65 -25.91 -5.57 1.53
N PRO A 66 -24.66 -5.09 1.50
CA PRO A 66 -24.26 -3.92 2.30
C PRO A 66 -24.93 -2.61 1.85
N PRO A 67 -25.02 -1.62 2.75
CA PRO A 67 -25.54 -0.29 2.44
C PRO A 67 -24.55 0.53 1.61
N GLY A 68 -24.64 0.46 0.28
CA GLY A 68 -23.83 1.26 -0.65
C GLY A 68 -22.84 0.43 -1.47
N HIS A 69 -21.82 1.09 -2.03
CA HIS A 69 -20.80 0.44 -2.86
C HIS A 69 -19.49 0.26 -2.10
N ALA A 70 -18.78 -0.84 -2.38
CA ALA A 70 -17.48 -1.12 -1.80
C ALA A 70 -16.44 -0.03 -2.11
N ALA A 71 -16.49 0.53 -3.33
CA ALA A 71 -15.61 1.63 -3.75
C ALA A 71 -15.72 2.88 -2.86
N ASP A 72 -16.85 3.10 -2.20
CA ASP A 72 -17.05 4.23 -1.28
C ASP A 72 -16.74 3.90 0.18
N ASN A 73 -16.54 2.60 0.48
CA ASN A 73 -16.39 2.07 1.83
C ASN A 73 -15.09 1.28 2.00
N ILE A 74 -14.06 1.65 1.24
CA ILE A 74 -12.74 1.03 1.34
C ILE A 74 -12.16 1.33 2.73
N PRO A 75 -11.72 0.32 3.49
CA PRO A 75 -11.03 0.52 4.74
C PRO A 75 -9.80 1.43 4.57
N GLN A 76 -9.65 2.37 5.50
CA GLN A 76 -8.47 3.23 5.55
C GLN A 76 -7.19 2.39 5.67
N PRO A 77 -6.05 2.86 5.14
CA PRO A 77 -4.78 2.16 5.25
C PRO A 77 -4.42 1.83 6.72
N LYS A 78 -4.16 0.55 6.99
CA LYS A 78 -3.82 0.05 8.33
C LYS A 78 -2.36 -0.39 8.38
N PHE A 79 -1.62 0.09 9.36
CA PHE A 79 -0.26 -0.38 9.61
C PHE A 79 -0.28 -1.73 10.33
N LYS A 80 0.58 -2.66 9.89
CA LYS A 80 0.85 -3.92 10.59
C LYS A 80 2.33 -4.20 10.64
N LYS A 81 2.81 -4.76 11.75
CA LYS A 81 4.15 -5.33 11.86
C LYS A 81 4.02 -6.86 11.84
N ILE A 82 4.66 -7.52 10.88
CA ILE A 82 4.61 -8.98 10.73
C ILE A 82 6.05 -9.48 10.65
N LYS A 83 6.46 -10.31 11.62
CA LYS A 83 7.81 -10.89 11.70
C LYS A 83 8.94 -9.85 11.58
N GLY A 84 8.82 -8.71 12.28
CA GLY A 84 9.80 -7.63 12.24
C GLY A 84 9.57 -6.60 11.12
N ASN A 85 8.94 -6.99 10.00
CA ASN A 85 8.72 -6.10 8.87
C ASN A 85 7.47 -5.23 9.04
N GLN A 86 7.55 -3.98 8.59
CA GLN A 86 6.41 -3.05 8.57
C GLN A 86 5.65 -3.15 7.25
N TYR A 87 4.33 -3.16 7.33
CA TYR A 87 3.43 -3.22 6.20
C TYR A 87 2.34 -2.16 6.35
N VAL A 88 1.87 -1.66 5.21
CA VAL A 88 0.60 -0.93 5.10
C VAL A 88 -0.37 -1.79 4.32
N ILE A 89 -1.56 -2.03 4.88
CA ILE A 89 -2.62 -2.79 4.24
C ILE A 89 -3.67 -1.79 3.79
N VAL A 90 -3.99 -1.82 2.50
CA VAL A 90 -5.03 -0.99 1.88
C VAL A 90 -6.17 -1.89 1.47
N GLY A 91 -7.40 -1.56 1.93
CA GLY A 91 -8.58 -2.39 1.71
C GLY A 91 -8.80 -3.46 2.78
N TRP A 92 -9.46 -4.55 2.38
CA TRP A 92 -9.87 -5.64 3.29
C TRP A 92 -8.79 -6.71 3.40
N ASP A 93 -8.35 -6.98 4.62
CA ASP A 93 -7.38 -8.04 4.89
C ASP A 93 -8.03 -9.42 5.03
N LYS A 94 -7.23 -10.50 5.03
CA LYS A 94 -7.76 -11.87 5.06
C LYS A 94 -8.70 -12.10 6.25
N SER A 95 -8.38 -11.55 7.42
CA SER A 95 -9.15 -11.65 8.66
C SER A 95 -10.36 -10.71 8.73
N ASP A 96 -10.46 -9.72 7.83
CA ASP A 96 -11.50 -8.70 7.87
C ASP A 96 -12.85 -9.31 7.46
N ASN A 97 -13.79 -9.36 8.41
CA ASN A 97 -15.16 -9.83 8.20
C ASN A 97 -16.18 -8.69 8.22
N SER A 98 -15.72 -7.44 8.08
CA SER A 98 -16.62 -6.28 7.99
C SER A 98 -17.47 -6.33 6.72
N GLU A 99 -18.41 -5.39 6.64
CA GLU A 99 -19.15 -5.15 5.41
C GLU A 99 -18.17 -5.00 4.23
N TYR A 100 -18.57 -5.52 3.07
CA TYR A 100 -17.75 -5.56 1.85
C TYR A 100 -16.54 -6.52 1.86
N TYR A 101 -16.41 -7.42 2.85
CA TYR A 101 -15.35 -8.46 2.85
C TYR A 101 -15.29 -9.30 1.56
N TYR A 102 -16.41 -9.40 0.81
CA TYR A 102 -16.48 -10.11 -0.46
C TYR A 102 -15.54 -9.54 -1.54
N MET A 103 -15.04 -8.30 -1.38
CA MET A 103 -14.04 -7.72 -2.28
C MET A 103 -12.78 -8.57 -2.37
N LYS A 104 -12.45 -9.34 -1.33
CA LYS A 104 -11.37 -10.34 -1.36
C LYS A 104 -11.64 -11.42 -2.41
N MET A 105 -12.88 -11.90 -2.49
CA MET A 105 -13.28 -12.89 -3.49
C MET A 105 -13.33 -12.28 -4.90
N GLU A 106 -13.68 -11.00 -5.02
CA GLU A 106 -13.64 -10.30 -6.31
C GLU A 106 -12.21 -10.15 -6.82
N GLU A 107 -11.25 -9.86 -5.94
CA GLU A 107 -9.83 -9.75 -6.30
C GLU A 107 -9.27 -11.08 -6.85
N TRP A 108 -9.60 -12.23 -6.26
CA TRP A 108 -9.04 -13.54 -6.65
C TRP A 108 -9.94 -14.38 -7.54
N GLY A 109 -11.18 -13.93 -7.76
CA GLY A 109 -12.19 -14.69 -8.49
C GLY A 109 -12.82 -15.82 -7.67
N THR A 110 -13.81 -16.45 -8.28
CA THR A 110 -14.52 -17.62 -7.76
C THR A 110 -14.72 -18.63 -8.87
N SER A 111 -15.24 -19.82 -8.56
CA SER A 111 -15.56 -20.84 -9.57
C SER A 111 -16.52 -20.35 -10.67
N LYS A 112 -17.32 -19.30 -10.41
CA LYS A 112 -18.33 -18.77 -11.34
C LYS A 112 -17.98 -17.42 -11.96
N ARG A 113 -16.97 -16.71 -11.44
CA ARG A 113 -16.62 -15.35 -11.88
C ARG A 113 -15.11 -15.18 -11.87
N GLN A 114 -14.58 -14.70 -12.99
CA GLN A 114 -13.15 -14.43 -13.13
C GLN A 114 -12.65 -13.37 -12.13
N PRO A 115 -11.37 -13.41 -11.76
CA PRO A 115 -10.75 -12.42 -10.89
C PRO A 115 -10.87 -11.01 -11.48
N HIS A 116 -11.10 -10.04 -10.61
CA HIS A 116 -11.08 -8.62 -10.95
C HIS A 116 -10.09 -7.91 -10.04
N HIS A 117 -8.84 -7.86 -10.49
CA HIS A 117 -7.70 -7.40 -9.71
C HIS A 117 -7.62 -5.88 -9.57
N SER A 118 -8.47 -5.27 -8.74
CA SER A 118 -8.39 -3.83 -8.47
C SER A 118 -7.10 -3.51 -7.71
N PHE A 119 -6.86 -4.20 -6.60
CA PHE A 119 -5.71 -3.93 -5.73
C PHE A 119 -4.40 -4.40 -6.36
N GLY A 120 -4.39 -5.57 -7.00
CA GLY A 120 -3.23 -6.08 -7.73
C GLY A 120 -2.81 -5.18 -8.89
N LYS A 121 -3.78 -4.55 -9.59
CA LYS A 121 -3.50 -3.60 -10.67
C LYS A 121 -2.89 -2.30 -10.13
N VAL A 122 -3.36 -1.80 -8.98
CA VAL A 122 -2.76 -0.62 -8.34
C VAL A 122 -1.29 -0.84 -8.04
N ASN A 123 -0.90 -1.99 -7.47
CA ASN A 123 0.50 -2.27 -7.19
C ASN A 123 1.38 -2.28 -8.45
N LYS A 124 0.84 -2.71 -9.60
CA LYS A 124 1.57 -2.66 -10.88
C LYS A 124 1.71 -1.23 -11.40
N ILE A 125 0.64 -0.43 -11.32
CA ILE A 125 0.62 0.96 -11.79
C ILE A 125 1.57 1.82 -10.93
N LEU A 126 1.51 1.66 -9.62
CA LEU A 126 2.21 2.51 -8.66
C LEU A 126 3.63 2.05 -8.34
N ARG A 127 4.10 0.91 -8.89
CA ARG A 127 5.43 0.37 -8.60
C ARG A 127 6.53 1.43 -8.65
N LYS A 128 6.65 2.14 -9.79
CA LYS A 128 7.65 3.21 -9.96
C LYS A 128 7.46 4.37 -8.98
N GLN A 129 6.21 4.68 -8.63
CA GLN A 129 5.93 5.77 -7.68
C GLN A 129 6.32 5.37 -6.26
N TYR A 130 6.07 4.11 -5.86
CA TYR A 130 6.54 3.58 -4.58
C TYR A 130 8.07 3.59 -4.49
N ASP A 131 8.75 3.16 -5.54
CA ASP A 131 10.22 3.18 -5.61
C ASP A 131 10.73 4.62 -5.40
N ASN A 132 10.16 5.59 -6.11
CA ASN A 132 10.52 7.00 -5.97
C ASN A 132 10.25 7.58 -4.57
N ILE A 133 9.13 7.22 -3.94
CA ILE A 133 8.80 7.64 -2.56
C ILE A 133 9.82 7.05 -1.59
N ALA A 134 10.18 5.78 -1.76
CA ALA A 134 11.15 5.11 -0.91
C ALA A 134 12.55 5.71 -1.07
N ILE A 135 13.02 5.89 -2.31
CA ILE A 135 14.30 6.56 -2.63
C ILE A 135 14.37 7.92 -1.93
N LYS A 136 13.37 8.78 -2.16
CA LYS A 136 13.30 10.10 -1.53
C LYS A 136 13.28 10.02 -0.01
N GLY A 137 12.59 9.03 0.56
CA GLY A 137 12.52 8.82 2.01
C GLY A 137 13.89 8.51 2.60
N TYR A 138 14.62 7.56 2.02
CA TYR A 138 15.93 7.15 2.48
C TYR A 138 17.02 8.21 2.22
N GLU A 139 17.02 8.87 1.05
CA GLU A 139 17.94 9.97 0.78
C GLU A 139 17.80 11.10 1.81
N ASN A 140 16.57 11.45 2.19
CA ASN A 140 16.32 12.46 3.21
C ASN A 140 16.81 12.03 4.60
N LEU A 141 16.78 10.73 4.89
CA LEU A 141 17.32 10.18 6.13
C LEU A 141 18.85 10.27 6.12
N ILE A 142 19.52 9.82 5.06
CA ILE A 142 20.98 9.90 4.93
C ILE A 142 21.46 11.33 5.08
N LYS A 143 20.87 12.29 4.35
CA LYS A 143 21.18 13.73 4.46
C LYS A 143 21.01 14.30 5.87
N LYS A 144 20.17 13.68 6.70
CA LYS A 144 19.96 14.07 8.10
C LYS A 144 21.02 13.45 9.01
N LEU A 145 21.47 12.24 8.72
CA LEU A 145 22.48 11.50 9.49
C LEU A 145 23.91 11.97 9.20
N GLU A 146 24.18 12.47 7.99
CA GLU A 146 25.48 13.03 7.59
C GLU A 146 25.75 14.45 8.13
N ARG A 147 24.75 15.10 8.74
CA ARG A 147 24.88 16.44 9.35
C ARG A 147 25.20 16.35 10.82
#